data_AF-A0A925TKF6-F1
#
_entry.id   AF-A0A925TKF6-F1
#
_cell.length_a   1.000
_cell.length_b   1.000
_cell.length_c   1.000
_cell.angle_alpha   90.00
_cell.angle_beta   90.00
_cell.angle_gamma   90.00
#
_symmetry.space_group_name_H-M   'P 1'
#
loop_
_entity.id
_entity.type
_entity.pdbx_description
1 polymer ?
#
loop_
_entity_poly.entity_id
_entity_poly.type
_entity_poly.pdbx_seq_one_letter_code
_entity_poly.pdbx_strand_id
1 'polypeptide(L)'
;MSESAAPLLSSVSESGEATLVRLPWWRRFDIKVAALVGLTTLVIVVLTGVFAYNSIISARLESFGNRLQSLALSLSETIDADALARLPASADESAPALVSLHERLKRIVDQQADIDSIYILQATETPGQLRFLIDASKVSRVAQTGERYDATEMPFMLQGFERISVEDRVYSDEFGATQSAYAPLKTSEGRVVGIIGVDVLALHLDETRWQVIGFCAAVFGVALVAVLGLALVVRRQVQRPLARVLDAASAIASGKLDTRLHAPACDEFGLLAEQFDTMAGHLRDRERLRETFGLYVSRELASALLQDGKPPALGGVECVATVIFCDLSNYTRISEAFSPKEVIELINEYLAAMSTIIESHRGCLLDFTGDGIIAAFGLPLPDADHAHNAVQCAIQMRQRLNQLNGEWEARGLATRWQAVGIERIEARMGIHTGPLVAGNIGSASRMKYCVMGDTVNIAARLEEMNKEFNSTILLSDQVRIRVPSQMTEGFADYGVVSICGRVQAVGAYSV
;
A
#
# COMPACT_ATOMS: atom_id res chain seq x y z
N MET A 1 4.89 27.88 0.04
CA MET A 1 4.36 27.23 1.25
C MET A 1 4.81 25.79 1.22
N SER A 2 5.77 25.47 2.08
CA SER A 2 6.46 24.18 2.17
C SER A 2 5.54 23.19 2.90
N GLU A 3 5.06 22.17 2.19
CA GLU A 3 4.44 21.00 2.80
C GLU A 3 5.55 20.02 3.16
N SER A 4 5.76 19.87 4.47
CA SER A 4 6.69 18.93 5.08
C SER A 4 6.27 17.49 4.73
N ALA A 5 7.11 16.81 3.94
CA ALA A 5 7.05 15.36 3.76
C ALA A 5 7.57 14.69 5.04
N ALA A 6 6.65 14.35 5.95
CA ALA A 6 6.97 13.52 7.12
C ALA A 6 7.33 12.09 6.67
N PRO A 7 8.38 11.47 7.25
CA PRO A 7 8.82 10.14 6.83
C PRO A 7 7.82 9.07 7.31
N LEU A 8 7.29 8.28 6.36
CA LEU A 8 6.45 7.09 6.59
C LEU A 8 7.28 5.89 7.10
N LEU A 9 8.14 6.09 8.10
CA LEU A 9 8.87 5.01 8.77
C LEU A 9 8.76 5.21 10.28
N SER A 10 7.76 4.59 10.90
CA SER A 10 7.66 4.49 12.35
C SER A 10 8.32 3.20 12.83
N SER A 11 9.37 3.37 13.64
CA SER A 11 9.88 2.51 14.72
C SER A 11 9.66 0.99 14.61
N VAL A 12 10.78 0.27 14.50
CA VAL A 12 10.88 -1.16 14.81
C VAL A 12 10.48 -1.38 16.28
N SER A 13 9.40 -2.11 16.51
CA SER A 13 9.03 -2.67 17.81
C SER A 13 9.99 -3.83 18.14
N GLU A 14 10.46 -3.93 19.38
CA GLU A 14 11.30 -5.03 19.91
C GLU A 14 10.64 -6.43 19.79
N SER A 15 9.40 -6.53 19.31
CA SER A 15 8.66 -7.79 19.15
C SER A 15 8.72 -8.44 17.75
N GLY A 16 9.43 -7.87 16.77
CA GLY A 16 9.60 -8.50 15.45
C GLY A 16 8.32 -8.65 14.60
N GLU A 17 7.20 -8.08 15.04
CA GLU A 17 5.98 -8.00 14.25
C GLU A 17 5.96 -6.69 13.46
N ALA A 18 6.07 -6.79 12.14
CA ALA A 18 5.83 -5.67 11.24
C ALA A 18 4.39 -5.19 11.41
N THR A 19 4.19 -4.09 12.14
CA THR A 19 2.89 -3.43 12.24
C THR A 19 2.55 -2.82 10.89
N LEU A 20 1.75 -3.52 10.09
CA LEU A 20 1.11 -2.97 8.90
C LEU A 20 0.44 -1.65 9.30
N VAL A 21 0.95 -0.52 8.79
CA VAL A 21 0.35 0.79 8.96
C VAL A 21 -1.09 0.70 8.48
N ARG A 22 -2.05 0.64 9.41
CA ARG A 22 -3.48 0.65 9.07
C ARG A 22 -3.80 2.02 8.50
N LEU A 23 -3.79 2.11 7.18
CA LEU A 23 -4.19 3.33 6.50
C LEU A 23 -5.62 3.69 6.91
N PRO A 24 -5.88 4.97 7.29
CA PRO A 24 -7.22 5.43 7.59
C PRO A 24 -8.11 5.22 6.37
N TRP A 25 -9.41 4.97 6.61
CA TRP A 25 -10.34 4.49 5.59
C TRP A 25 -10.35 5.38 4.33
N TRP A 26 -10.27 6.71 4.47
CA TRP A 26 -10.26 7.65 3.33
C TRP A 26 -8.98 7.62 2.46
N ARG A 27 -7.88 7.04 2.95
CA ARG A 27 -6.64 6.87 2.16
C ARG A 27 -6.60 5.54 1.42
N ARG A 28 -7.51 4.62 1.71
CA ARG A 28 -7.52 3.32 1.06
C ARG A 28 -7.96 3.47 -0.39
N PHE A 29 -7.22 2.81 -1.29
CA PHE A 29 -7.44 2.90 -2.73
C PHE A 29 -8.83 2.41 -3.15
N ASP A 30 -9.34 1.38 -2.47
CA ASP A 30 -10.65 0.80 -2.69
C ASP A 30 -11.79 1.79 -2.45
N ILE A 31 -11.70 2.56 -1.37
CA ILE A 31 -12.70 3.56 -1.01
C ILE A 31 -12.68 4.71 -2.02
N LYS A 32 -11.51 5.12 -2.51
CA LYS A 32 -11.40 6.16 -3.55
C LYS A 32 -12.01 5.71 -4.88
N VAL A 33 -11.73 4.48 -5.31
CA VAL A 33 -12.29 3.92 -6.56
C VAL A 33 -13.80 3.72 -6.41
N ALA A 34 -14.26 3.15 -5.30
CA ALA A 34 -15.69 2.96 -5.05
C ALA A 34 -16.45 4.30 -4.97
N ALA A 35 -15.87 5.32 -4.34
CA ALA A 35 -16.45 6.66 -4.28
C ALA A 35 -16.51 7.31 -5.67
N LEU A 36 -15.45 7.18 -6.48
CA LEU A 36 -15.42 7.71 -7.85
C LEU A 36 -16.50 7.06 -8.72
N VAL A 37 -16.57 5.72 -8.73
CA VAL A 37 -17.56 4.96 -9.51
C VAL A 37 -18.98 5.22 -9.01
N GLY A 38 -19.17 5.29 -7.69
CA GLY A 38 -20.47 5.59 -7.09
C GLY A 38 -20.95 6.99 -7.45
N LEU A 39 -20.06 7.99 -7.42
CA LEU A 39 -20.38 9.36 -7.80
C LEU A 39 -20.73 9.47 -9.29
N THR A 40 -19.94 8.86 -10.18
CA THR A 40 -20.22 8.90 -11.62
C THR A 40 -21.53 8.21 -11.95
N THR A 41 -21.82 7.10 -11.29
CA THR A 41 -23.08 6.36 -11.45
C THR A 41 -24.26 7.19 -10.95
N LEU A 42 -24.14 7.84 -9.80
CA LEU A 42 -25.19 8.74 -9.29
C LEU A 42 -25.49 9.88 -10.27
N VAL A 43 -24.46 10.51 -10.82
CA VAL A 43 -24.61 11.59 -11.81
C VAL A 43 -25.34 11.07 -13.07
N ILE A 44 -24.97 9.90 -13.58
CA ILE A 44 -25.62 9.30 -14.75
C ILE A 44 -27.10 9.00 -14.46
N VAL A 45 -27.42 8.44 -13.29
CA VAL A 45 -28.81 8.15 -12.90
C VAL A 45 -29.64 9.44 -12.81
N VAL A 46 -29.10 10.49 -12.18
CA VAL A 46 -29.78 11.78 -12.05
C VAL A 46 -30.02 12.43 -13.42
N LEU A 47 -28.99 12.48 -14.27
CA LEU A 47 -29.11 13.05 -15.63
C LEU A 47 -30.13 12.27 -16.47
N THR A 48 -30.11 10.94 -16.39
CA THR A 48 -31.07 10.08 -17.11
C THR A 48 -32.49 10.30 -16.59
N GLY A 49 -32.68 10.44 -15.28
CA GLY A 49 -33.98 10.74 -14.67
C GLY A 49 -34.54 12.10 -15.10
N VAL A 50 -33.72 13.15 -15.07
CA VAL A 50 -34.11 14.50 -15.53
C VAL A 50 -34.46 14.48 -17.02
N PHE A 51 -33.65 13.82 -17.85
CA PHE A 51 -33.90 13.69 -19.27
C PHE A 51 -35.23 12.94 -19.56
N ALA A 52 -35.48 11.82 -18.86
CA ALA A 52 -36.70 11.05 -19.00
C ALA A 52 -37.94 11.87 -18.58
N TYR A 53 -37.87 12.58 -17.45
CA TYR A 53 -38.94 13.44 -16.97
C TYR A 53 -39.28 14.54 -18.00
N ASN A 54 -38.27 15.26 -18.48
CA ASN A 54 -38.47 16.32 -19.47
C ASN A 54 -39.03 15.77 -20.79
N SER A 55 -38.53 14.62 -21.25
CA SER A 55 -38.99 14.00 -22.49
C SER A 55 -40.45 13.55 -22.40
N ILE A 56 -40.84 12.93 -21.28
CA ILE A 56 -42.21 12.44 -21.06
C ILE A 56 -43.20 13.60 -20.96
N ILE A 57 -42.86 14.67 -20.23
CA ILE A 57 -43.72 15.84 -20.11
C ILE A 57 -43.89 16.55 -21.45
N SER A 58 -42.79 16.75 -22.18
CA SER A 58 -42.85 17.44 -23.48
C SER A 58 -43.72 16.65 -24.48
N ALA A 59 -43.54 15.34 -24.58
CA ALA A 59 -44.35 14.49 -25.45
C ALA A 59 -45.84 14.50 -25.07
N ARG A 60 -46.13 14.56 -23.76
CA ARG A 60 -47.51 14.62 -23.26
C ARG A 60 -48.18 15.97 -23.51
N LEU A 61 -47.46 17.09 -23.29
CA LEU A 61 -47.95 18.44 -23.60
C LEU A 61 -48.26 18.61 -25.09
N GLU A 62 -47.42 18.08 -25.97
CA GLU A 62 -47.64 18.09 -27.41
C GLU A 62 -48.88 17.27 -27.80
N SER A 63 -49.06 16.08 -27.22
CA SER A 63 -50.23 15.24 -27.46
C SER A 63 -51.53 15.89 -26.99
N PHE A 64 -51.54 16.52 -25.81
CA PHE A 64 -52.71 17.27 -25.33
C PHE A 64 -52.99 18.49 -26.20
N GLY A 65 -51.96 19.24 -26.57
CA GLY A 65 -52.10 20.41 -27.42
C GLY A 65 -52.73 20.09 -28.78
N ASN A 66 -52.28 19.03 -29.45
CA ASN A 66 -52.85 18.58 -30.73
C ASN A 66 -54.33 18.18 -30.61
N ARG A 67 -54.72 17.55 -29.49
CA ARG A 67 -56.11 17.14 -29.23
C ARG A 67 -57.00 18.36 -28.93
N LEU A 68 -56.51 19.27 -28.09
CA LEU A 68 -57.19 20.53 -27.80
C LEU A 68 -57.41 21.36 -29.08
N GLN A 69 -56.39 21.45 -29.93
CA GLN A 69 -56.48 22.12 -31.23
C GLN A 69 -57.59 21.52 -32.10
N SER A 70 -57.64 20.20 -32.19
CA SER A 70 -58.63 19.47 -33.01
C SER A 70 -60.05 19.67 -32.48
N LEU A 71 -60.22 19.69 -31.16
CA LEU A 71 -61.50 19.95 -30.50
C LEU A 71 -61.95 21.40 -30.69
N ALA A 72 -61.08 22.37 -30.44
CA ALA A 72 -61.39 23.79 -30.62
C ALA A 72 -61.78 24.09 -32.08
N LEU A 73 -61.05 23.52 -33.06
CA LEU A 73 -61.38 23.61 -34.48
C LEU A 73 -62.76 23.00 -34.79
N SER A 74 -62.98 21.74 -34.37
CA SER A 74 -64.24 21.06 -34.62
C SER A 74 -65.43 21.82 -34.02
N LEU A 75 -65.29 22.35 -32.81
CA LEU A 75 -66.32 23.16 -32.17
C LEU A 75 -66.53 24.48 -32.90
N SER A 76 -65.46 25.16 -33.34
CA SER A 76 -65.56 26.42 -34.08
C SER A 76 -66.32 26.29 -35.40
N GLU A 77 -66.19 25.15 -36.09
CA GLU A 77 -66.91 24.85 -37.34
C GLU A 77 -68.37 24.43 -37.09
N THR A 78 -68.66 23.89 -35.91
CA THR A 78 -69.97 23.32 -35.58
C THR A 78 -70.92 24.35 -34.94
N ILE A 79 -70.38 25.47 -34.45
CA ILE A 79 -71.15 26.56 -33.84
C ILE A 79 -71.63 27.52 -34.94
N ASP A 80 -72.91 27.87 -34.90
CA ASP A 80 -73.48 28.85 -35.81
C ASP A 80 -73.04 30.28 -35.41
N ALA A 81 -71.93 30.73 -35.98
CA ALA A 81 -71.39 32.06 -35.75
C ALA A 81 -72.29 33.19 -36.28
N ASP A 82 -73.13 32.92 -37.30
CA ASP A 82 -74.08 33.90 -37.84
C ASP A 82 -75.23 34.15 -36.84
N ALA A 83 -75.68 33.11 -36.14
CA ALA A 83 -76.63 33.24 -35.04
C ALA A 83 -76.05 34.06 -33.87
N LEU A 84 -74.77 33.86 -33.54
CA LEU A 84 -74.08 34.64 -32.50
C LEU A 84 -73.90 36.11 -32.89
N ALA A 85 -73.65 36.40 -34.17
CA ALA A 85 -73.51 37.77 -34.68
C ALA A 85 -74.80 38.61 -34.58
N ARG A 86 -75.97 37.95 -34.58
CA ARG A 86 -77.30 38.59 -34.53
C ARG A 86 -77.76 38.90 -33.11
N LEU A 87 -77.06 38.42 -32.08
CA LEU A 87 -77.42 38.68 -30.70
C LEU A 87 -77.14 40.16 -30.36
N PRO A 88 -78.08 40.88 -29.74
CA PRO A 88 -77.82 42.23 -29.27
C PRO A 88 -76.73 42.20 -28.18
N ALA A 89 -75.94 43.27 -28.08
CA ALA A 89 -74.88 43.39 -27.09
C ALA A 89 -75.37 43.32 -25.63
N SER A 90 -76.69 43.43 -25.41
CA SER A 90 -77.41 43.31 -24.14
C SER A 90 -78.11 41.95 -23.94
N ALA A 91 -77.82 40.95 -24.78
CA ALA A 91 -78.36 39.61 -24.60
C ALA A 91 -77.85 38.99 -23.30
N ASP A 92 -78.77 38.50 -22.48
CA ASP A 92 -78.50 37.86 -21.19
C ASP A 92 -78.58 36.32 -21.31
N GLU A 93 -78.17 35.60 -20.28
CA GLU A 93 -78.11 34.13 -20.19
C GLU A 93 -79.43 33.44 -20.58
N SER A 94 -80.57 34.13 -20.40
CA SER A 94 -81.89 33.61 -20.74
C SER A 94 -82.23 33.58 -22.24
N ALA A 95 -81.34 34.08 -23.12
CA ALA A 95 -81.58 34.05 -24.56
C ALA A 95 -81.67 32.59 -25.06
N PRO A 96 -82.76 32.16 -25.73
CA PRO A 96 -82.96 30.74 -26.10
C PRO A 96 -81.80 30.14 -26.93
N ALA A 97 -81.16 30.96 -27.76
CA ALA A 97 -79.99 30.57 -28.53
C ALA A 97 -78.76 30.29 -27.65
N LEU A 98 -78.52 31.09 -26.61
CA LEU A 98 -77.42 30.90 -25.66
C LEU A 98 -77.66 29.70 -24.74
N VAL A 99 -78.90 29.51 -24.25
CA VAL A 99 -79.27 28.36 -23.42
C VAL A 99 -79.04 27.04 -24.16
N SER A 100 -79.54 26.92 -25.39
CA SER A 100 -79.38 25.69 -26.18
C SER A 100 -77.91 25.40 -26.54
N LEU A 101 -77.11 26.44 -26.77
CA LEU A 101 -75.68 26.31 -27.04
C LEU A 101 -74.91 25.92 -25.77
N HIS A 102 -75.21 26.54 -24.63
CA HIS A 102 -74.62 26.19 -23.33
C HIS A 102 -74.89 24.72 -22.98
N GLU A 103 -76.13 24.24 -23.07
CA GLU A 103 -76.46 22.82 -22.80
C GLU A 103 -75.73 21.86 -23.75
N ARG A 104 -75.48 22.27 -25.00
CA ARG A 104 -74.72 21.47 -25.96
C ARG A 104 -73.24 21.39 -25.58
N LEU A 105 -72.62 22.51 -25.23
CA LEU A 105 -71.23 22.57 -24.81
C LEU A 105 -71.03 21.84 -23.47
N LYS A 106 -71.95 22.04 -22.51
CA LYS A 106 -71.93 21.38 -21.21
C LYS A 106 -72.01 19.85 -21.33
N ARG A 107 -72.83 19.32 -22.25
CA ARG A 107 -72.85 17.87 -22.56
C ARG A 107 -71.51 17.36 -23.10
N ILE A 108 -70.83 18.11 -23.95
CA ILE A 108 -69.52 17.73 -24.49
C ILE A 108 -68.48 17.69 -23.37
N VAL A 109 -68.47 18.73 -22.54
CA VAL A 109 -67.61 18.85 -21.36
C VAL A 109 -67.85 17.65 -20.43
N ASP A 110 -69.09 17.38 -20.04
CA ASP A 110 -69.43 16.30 -19.10
C ASP A 110 -69.13 14.89 -19.65
N GLN A 111 -69.15 14.70 -20.98
CA GLN A 111 -68.83 13.42 -21.63
C GLN A 111 -67.32 13.17 -21.82
N GLN A 112 -66.49 14.22 -21.86
CA GLN A 112 -65.05 14.09 -22.10
C GLN A 112 -64.29 14.19 -20.78
N ALA A 113 -63.67 13.11 -20.31
CA ALA A 113 -62.99 13.10 -19.00
C ALA A 113 -61.92 14.20 -18.83
N ASP A 114 -61.23 14.55 -19.91
CA ASP A 114 -60.06 15.43 -19.87
C ASP A 114 -60.41 16.93 -20.03
N ILE A 115 -61.58 17.26 -20.57
CA ILE A 115 -62.00 18.66 -20.77
C ILE A 115 -62.60 19.18 -19.46
N ASP A 116 -62.09 20.30 -18.97
CA ASP A 116 -62.62 20.98 -17.77
C ASP A 116 -63.68 22.00 -18.12
N SER A 117 -63.41 22.83 -19.14
CA SER A 117 -64.31 23.89 -19.58
C SER A 117 -64.29 24.08 -21.09
N ILE A 118 -65.42 24.52 -21.63
CA ILE A 118 -65.52 25.11 -22.97
C ILE A 118 -66.26 26.44 -22.82
N TYR A 119 -65.63 27.52 -23.25
CA TYR A 119 -66.20 28.87 -23.15
C TYR A 119 -66.09 29.63 -24.46
N ILE A 120 -66.91 30.66 -24.59
CA ILE A 120 -66.91 31.57 -25.72
C ILE A 120 -66.66 32.97 -25.21
N LEU A 121 -65.66 33.64 -25.79
CA LEU A 121 -65.29 35.01 -25.47
C LEU A 121 -65.50 35.92 -26.70
N GLN A 122 -65.94 37.15 -26.47
CA GLN A 122 -66.06 38.18 -27.50
C GLN A 122 -65.12 39.36 -27.20
N ALA A 123 -64.57 39.96 -28.26
CA ALA A 123 -63.79 41.18 -28.13
C ALA A 123 -64.70 42.34 -27.70
N THR A 124 -64.21 43.17 -26.77
CA THR A 124 -64.86 44.43 -26.41
C THR A 124 -64.23 45.60 -27.19
N GLU A 125 -64.75 46.81 -27.00
CA GLU A 125 -64.17 48.03 -27.61
C GLU A 125 -62.76 48.35 -27.10
N THR A 126 -62.42 47.84 -25.91
CA THR A 126 -61.11 47.97 -25.28
C THR A 126 -60.19 46.80 -25.69
N PRO A 127 -59.05 47.05 -26.36
CA PRO A 127 -58.09 45.99 -26.71
C PRO A 127 -57.63 45.22 -25.46
N GLY A 128 -57.53 43.90 -25.56
CA GLY A 128 -57.13 43.02 -24.45
C GLY A 128 -58.24 42.67 -23.46
N GLN A 129 -59.37 43.40 -23.46
CA GLN A 129 -60.53 43.11 -22.63
C GLN A 129 -61.56 42.31 -23.42
N LEU A 130 -61.88 41.12 -22.92
CA LEU A 130 -62.85 40.21 -23.51
C LEU A 130 -64.10 40.14 -22.65
N ARG A 131 -65.17 39.60 -23.22
CA ARG A 131 -66.45 39.37 -22.54
C ARG A 131 -66.83 37.91 -22.66
N PHE A 132 -67.16 37.25 -21.56
CA PHE A 132 -67.74 35.91 -21.56
C PHE A 132 -69.14 35.94 -22.18
N LEU A 133 -69.38 35.05 -23.14
CA LEU A 133 -70.68 34.83 -23.74
C LEU A 133 -71.31 33.53 -23.25
N ILE A 134 -70.49 32.49 -23.07
CA ILE A 134 -70.87 31.20 -22.50
C ILE A 134 -69.65 30.67 -21.76
N ASP A 135 -69.85 30.11 -20.58
CA ASP A 135 -68.88 29.25 -19.91
C ASP A 135 -69.56 27.94 -19.51
N ALA A 136 -69.10 26.83 -20.08
CA ALA A 136 -69.54 25.49 -19.72
C ALA A 136 -68.38 24.76 -19.05
N SER A 137 -68.32 24.80 -17.72
CA SER A 137 -67.24 24.19 -16.92
C SER A 137 -67.74 23.08 -15.97
N LYS A 138 -66.83 22.23 -15.48
CA LYS A 138 -67.16 21.12 -14.55
C LYS A 138 -67.03 21.48 -13.08
N VAL A 139 -65.97 22.17 -12.70
CA VAL A 139 -65.56 22.34 -11.28
C VAL A 139 -65.06 23.76 -10.99
N SER A 140 -64.56 24.46 -12.01
CA SER A 140 -64.01 25.82 -11.92
C SER A 140 -65.12 26.88 -11.77
N ARG A 141 -64.76 28.08 -11.30
CA ARG A 141 -65.69 29.23 -11.22
C ARG A 141 -66.35 29.42 -12.58
N VAL A 142 -67.68 29.32 -12.63
CA VAL A 142 -68.45 29.57 -13.86
C VAL A 142 -68.55 31.09 -14.06
N ALA A 143 -67.97 31.60 -15.14
CA ALA A 143 -68.12 33.00 -15.52
C ALA A 143 -69.55 33.30 -16.00
N GLN A 144 -70.07 34.46 -15.63
CA GLN A 144 -71.41 34.88 -16.06
C GLN A 144 -71.37 35.49 -17.46
N THR A 145 -72.46 35.39 -18.21
CA THR A 145 -72.57 36.07 -19.52
C THR A 145 -72.48 37.57 -19.32
N GLY A 146 -71.59 38.23 -20.06
CA GLY A 146 -71.31 39.65 -19.93
C GLY A 146 -70.11 39.97 -19.02
N GLU A 147 -69.62 39.01 -18.24
CA GLU A 147 -68.46 39.19 -17.37
C GLU A 147 -67.21 39.54 -18.19
N ARG A 148 -66.45 40.54 -17.72
CA ARG A 148 -65.24 41.01 -18.40
C ARG A 148 -64.04 40.18 -17.96
N TYR A 149 -63.19 39.84 -18.92
CA TYR A 149 -61.96 39.11 -18.71
C TYR A 149 -60.78 39.89 -19.27
N ASP A 150 -59.73 40.05 -18.48
CA ASP A 150 -58.50 40.69 -18.91
C ASP A 150 -57.55 39.67 -19.53
N ALA A 151 -57.51 39.63 -20.85
CA ALA A 151 -56.64 38.74 -21.63
C ALA A 151 -55.32 39.41 -22.04
N THR A 152 -54.96 40.57 -21.47
CA THR A 152 -53.78 41.34 -21.88
C THR A 152 -52.47 40.55 -21.72
N GLU A 153 -52.38 39.70 -20.68
CA GLU A 153 -51.21 38.84 -20.43
C GLU A 153 -51.34 37.44 -21.08
N MET A 154 -52.38 37.21 -21.89
CA MET A 154 -52.70 35.91 -22.51
C MET A 154 -52.53 35.96 -24.04
N PRO A 155 -51.28 35.96 -24.56
CA PRO A 155 -51.01 36.16 -25.99
C PRO A 155 -51.58 35.05 -26.87
N PHE A 156 -51.64 33.80 -26.39
CA PHE A 156 -52.23 32.69 -27.13
C PHE A 156 -53.73 32.82 -27.28
N MET A 157 -54.43 33.29 -26.24
CA MET A 157 -55.87 33.56 -26.29
C MET A 157 -56.18 34.65 -27.33
N LEU A 158 -55.42 35.75 -27.32
CA LEU A 158 -55.60 36.84 -28.29
C LEU A 158 -55.31 36.40 -29.73
N GLN A 159 -54.29 35.56 -29.94
CA GLN A 159 -54.04 34.95 -31.26
C GLN A 159 -55.20 34.09 -31.76
N GLY A 160 -56.03 33.56 -30.84
CA GLY A 160 -57.23 32.79 -31.11
C GLY A 160 -58.25 33.51 -32.00
N PHE A 161 -58.25 34.85 -32.01
CA PHE A 161 -59.12 35.64 -32.88
C PHE A 161 -58.68 35.63 -34.35
N GLU A 162 -57.39 35.39 -34.62
CA GLU A 162 -56.83 35.38 -35.97
C GLU A 162 -56.72 33.96 -36.53
N ARG A 163 -56.24 33.03 -35.70
CA ARG A 163 -55.91 31.65 -36.05
C ARG A 163 -56.17 30.73 -34.87
N ILE A 164 -56.19 29.43 -35.14
CA ILE A 164 -56.18 28.44 -34.06
C ILE A 164 -54.86 28.57 -33.32
N SER A 165 -54.92 28.69 -32.00
CA SER A 165 -53.77 28.79 -31.11
C SER A 165 -53.91 27.79 -29.97
N VAL A 166 -52.78 27.31 -29.49
CA VAL A 166 -52.69 26.37 -28.37
C VAL A 166 -51.58 26.85 -27.47
N GLU A 167 -51.83 26.83 -26.17
CA GLU A 167 -50.83 27.18 -25.18
C GLU A 167 -49.68 26.16 -25.13
N ASP A 168 -48.46 26.68 -25.04
CA ASP A 168 -47.21 25.93 -25.04
C ASP A 168 -46.81 25.37 -23.66
N ARG A 169 -47.55 25.76 -22.62
CA ARG A 169 -47.38 25.34 -21.22
C ARG A 169 -48.71 25.48 -20.50
N VAL A 170 -48.76 24.98 -19.28
CA VAL A 170 -49.89 25.20 -18.36
C VAL A 170 -49.82 26.64 -17.86
N TYR A 171 -50.87 27.42 -18.07
CA TYR A 171 -51.06 28.75 -17.51
C TYR A 171 -51.91 28.65 -16.25
N SER A 172 -51.71 29.58 -15.31
CA SER A 172 -52.54 29.67 -14.12
C SER A 172 -53.22 31.02 -14.09
N ASP A 173 -54.53 31.02 -13.97
CA ASP A 173 -55.34 32.23 -13.88
C ASP A 173 -56.34 32.16 -12.72
N GLU A 174 -57.33 33.06 -12.71
CA GLU A 174 -58.38 33.09 -11.69
C GLU A 174 -59.35 31.89 -11.73
N PHE A 175 -59.26 31.06 -12.78
CA PHE A 175 -60.08 29.87 -13.01
C PHE A 175 -59.34 28.56 -12.74
N GLY A 176 -57.99 28.56 -12.72
CA GLY A 176 -57.19 27.43 -12.29
C GLY A 176 -55.88 27.29 -13.07
N ALA A 177 -55.22 26.12 -12.96
CA ALA A 177 -54.06 25.78 -13.77
C ALA A 177 -54.49 24.90 -14.95
N THR A 178 -54.56 25.49 -16.14
CA THR A 178 -55.12 24.88 -17.35
C THR A 178 -54.13 24.96 -18.52
N GLN A 179 -54.33 24.07 -19.49
CA GLN A 179 -53.76 24.24 -20.83
C GLN A 179 -54.93 24.39 -21.80
N SER A 180 -54.88 25.44 -22.59
CA SER A 180 -56.03 25.84 -23.41
C SER A 180 -55.72 25.90 -24.89
N ALA A 181 -56.74 25.64 -25.71
CA ALA A 181 -56.72 25.96 -27.13
C ALA A 181 -57.87 26.88 -27.50
N TYR A 182 -57.58 27.77 -28.44
CA TYR A 182 -58.49 28.80 -28.88
C TYR A 182 -58.68 28.71 -30.39
N ALA A 183 -59.92 28.86 -30.84
CA ALA A 183 -60.25 28.92 -32.26
C ALA A 183 -61.20 30.09 -32.55
N PRO A 184 -61.03 30.78 -33.70
CA PRO A 184 -61.87 31.92 -34.05
C PRO A 184 -63.24 31.44 -34.53
N LEU A 185 -64.31 32.07 -34.03
CA LEU A 185 -65.66 31.89 -34.53
C LEU A 185 -65.88 32.89 -35.68
N LYS A 186 -65.97 32.38 -36.91
CA LYS A 186 -66.13 33.17 -38.14
C LYS A 186 -67.51 33.00 -38.74
N THR A 187 -68.16 34.11 -39.08
CA THR A 187 -69.42 34.12 -39.84
C THR A 187 -69.24 33.58 -41.25
N SER A 188 -70.34 33.31 -41.96
CA SER A 188 -70.30 32.92 -43.38
C SER A 188 -69.63 33.97 -44.29
N GLU A 189 -69.62 35.23 -43.86
CA GLU A 189 -68.93 36.36 -44.50
C GLU A 189 -67.45 36.49 -44.10
N GLY A 190 -66.93 35.61 -43.24
CA GLY A 190 -65.54 35.60 -42.77
C GLY A 190 -65.22 36.59 -41.64
N ARG A 191 -66.24 37.21 -41.03
CA ARG A 191 -66.08 38.13 -39.89
C ARG A 191 -65.92 37.34 -38.59
N VAL A 192 -64.91 37.68 -37.79
CA VAL A 192 -64.70 37.08 -36.47
C VAL A 192 -65.66 37.71 -35.46
N VAL A 193 -66.45 36.88 -34.77
CA VAL A 193 -67.45 37.33 -33.78
C VAL A 193 -67.08 36.97 -32.34
N GLY A 194 -66.07 36.14 -32.17
CA GLY A 194 -65.57 35.68 -30.88
C GLY A 194 -64.52 34.58 -31.05
N ILE A 195 -64.08 34.04 -29.94
CA ILE A 195 -63.23 32.84 -29.87
C ILE A 195 -63.94 31.80 -29.01
N ILE A 196 -63.70 30.52 -29.33
CA ILE A 196 -64.00 29.41 -28.44
C ILE A 196 -62.71 28.96 -27.77
N GLY A 197 -62.72 28.86 -26.44
CA GLY A 197 -61.66 28.29 -25.62
C GLY A 197 -62.08 26.90 -25.13
N VAL A 198 -61.12 25.97 -25.13
CA VAL A 198 -61.26 24.63 -24.56
C VAL A 198 -60.12 24.41 -23.58
N ASP A 199 -60.44 24.12 -22.32
CA ASP A 199 -59.44 23.94 -21.28
C ASP A 199 -59.38 22.48 -20.80
N VAL A 200 -58.17 22.04 -20.50
CA VAL A 200 -57.90 20.80 -19.76
C VAL A 200 -57.28 21.18 -18.41
N LEU A 201 -57.87 20.69 -17.32
CA LEU A 201 -57.34 20.90 -15.96
C LEU A 201 -56.10 20.04 -15.74
N ALA A 202 -55.02 20.65 -15.24
CA ALA A 202 -53.71 20.01 -15.06
C ALA A 202 -53.66 18.87 -14.00
N LEU A 203 -54.79 18.47 -13.41
CA LEU A 203 -54.85 17.55 -12.27
C LEU A 203 -54.66 16.06 -12.60
N HIS A 204 -54.46 15.66 -13.86
CA HIS A 204 -54.12 14.26 -14.23
C HIS A 204 -52.60 13.94 -14.17
N LEU A 205 -51.81 14.70 -13.41
CA LEU A 205 -50.34 14.53 -13.32
C LEU A 205 -49.88 13.45 -12.32
N ASP A 206 -50.75 12.92 -11.47
CA ASP A 206 -50.34 11.97 -10.41
C ASP A 206 -49.93 10.58 -10.95
N GLU A 207 -50.59 10.06 -11.99
CA GLU A 207 -50.23 8.75 -12.56
C GLU A 207 -48.86 8.78 -13.26
N THR A 208 -48.52 9.88 -13.93
CA THR A 208 -47.23 10.04 -14.62
C THR A 208 -46.09 10.14 -13.62
N ARG A 209 -46.32 10.76 -12.45
CA ARG A 209 -45.31 10.89 -11.40
C ARG A 209 -44.83 9.52 -10.90
N TRP A 210 -45.74 8.59 -10.67
CA TRP A 210 -45.38 7.25 -10.20
C TRP A 210 -44.66 6.41 -11.25
N GLN A 211 -44.97 6.56 -12.53
CA GLN A 211 -44.25 5.89 -13.62
C GLN A 211 -42.79 6.37 -13.71
N VAL A 212 -42.56 7.69 -13.61
CA VAL A 212 -41.21 8.26 -13.63
C VAL A 212 -40.42 7.82 -12.40
N ILE A 213 -41.02 7.86 -11.20
CA ILE A 213 -40.37 7.40 -9.96
C ILE A 213 -40.01 5.92 -10.06
N GLY A 214 -40.94 5.07 -10.53
CA GLY A 214 -40.70 3.64 -10.69
C GLY A 214 -39.56 3.33 -11.68
N PHE A 215 -39.53 4.03 -12.82
CA PHE A 215 -38.44 3.91 -13.79
C PHE A 215 -37.09 4.33 -13.20
N CYS A 216 -37.04 5.49 -12.53
CA CYS A 216 -35.83 5.97 -11.87
C CYS A 216 -35.34 5.01 -10.79
N ALA A 217 -36.25 4.45 -9.98
CA ALA A 217 -35.94 3.46 -8.95
C ALA A 217 -35.38 2.16 -9.55
N ALA A 218 -35.94 1.69 -10.67
CA ALA A 218 -35.43 0.50 -11.36
C ALA A 218 -34.02 0.72 -11.92
N VAL A 219 -33.78 1.84 -12.59
CA VAL A 219 -32.45 2.22 -13.10
C VAL A 219 -31.44 2.34 -11.96
N PHE A 220 -31.84 2.99 -10.85
CA PHE A 220 -31.01 3.09 -9.66
C PHE A 220 -30.69 1.73 -9.04
N GLY A 221 -31.67 0.82 -8.95
CA GLY A 221 -31.47 -0.53 -8.43
C GLY A 221 -30.48 -1.34 -9.26
N VAL A 222 -30.60 -1.32 -10.60
CA VAL A 222 -29.66 -1.98 -11.51
C VAL A 222 -28.26 -1.40 -11.37
N ALA A 223 -28.16 -0.07 -11.32
CA ALA A 223 -26.90 0.64 -11.16
C ALA A 223 -26.21 0.28 -9.83
N LEU A 224 -26.96 0.20 -8.73
CA LEU A 224 -26.45 -0.20 -7.42
C LEU A 224 -25.88 -1.63 -7.44
N VAL A 225 -26.59 -2.58 -8.05
CA VAL A 225 -26.12 -3.96 -8.20
C VAL A 225 -24.85 -4.02 -9.04
N ALA A 226 -24.77 -3.26 -10.13
CA ALA A 226 -23.57 -3.19 -10.97
C ALA A 226 -22.36 -2.63 -10.20
N VAL A 227 -22.54 -1.56 -9.43
CA VAL A 227 -21.48 -0.98 -8.58
C VAL A 227 -21.01 -1.97 -7.52
N LEU A 228 -21.93 -2.67 -6.85
CA LEU A 228 -21.60 -3.71 -5.87
C LEU A 228 -20.85 -4.88 -6.52
N GLY A 229 -21.29 -5.33 -7.70
CA GLY A 229 -20.63 -6.38 -8.47
C GLY A 229 -19.20 -5.99 -8.87
N LEU A 230 -19.02 -4.78 -9.40
CA LEU A 230 -17.71 -4.26 -9.77
C LEU A 230 -16.78 -4.15 -8.55
N ALA A 231 -17.29 -3.68 -7.41
CA ALA A 231 -16.51 -3.62 -6.17
C ALA A 231 -16.01 -5.01 -5.73
N LEU A 232 -16.84 -6.05 -5.87
CA LEU A 232 -16.46 -7.43 -5.58
C LEU A 232 -15.39 -7.96 -6.54
N VAL A 233 -15.47 -7.62 -7.83
CA VAL A 233 -14.48 -7.97 -8.86
C VAL A 233 -13.15 -7.28 -8.56
N VAL A 234 -13.13 -5.97 -8.34
CA VAL A 234 -11.92 -5.20 -7.99
C VAL A 234 -11.27 -5.75 -6.72
N ARG A 235 -12.05 -6.10 -5.70
CA ARG A 235 -11.53 -6.74 -4.49
C ARG A 235 -10.84 -8.07 -4.80
N ARG A 236 -11.42 -8.90 -5.66
CA ARG A 236 -10.86 -10.22 -5.99
C ARG A 236 -9.66 -10.14 -6.91
N GLN A 237 -9.70 -9.30 -7.94
CA GLN A 237 -8.68 -9.23 -8.98
C GLN A 237 -7.51 -8.29 -8.65
N VAL A 238 -7.73 -7.24 -7.86
CA VAL A 238 -6.68 -6.24 -7.59
C VAL A 238 -6.24 -6.28 -6.13
N GLN A 239 -7.18 -6.15 -5.18
CA GLN A 239 -6.82 -5.99 -3.77
C GLN A 239 -6.19 -7.24 -3.17
N ARG A 240 -6.73 -8.43 -3.45
CA ARG A 240 -6.21 -9.68 -2.90
C ARG A 240 -4.78 -10.00 -3.38
N PRO A 241 -4.44 -9.88 -4.69
CA PRO A 241 -3.05 -10.04 -5.13
C PRO A 241 -2.12 -8.98 -4.54
N LEU A 242 -2.54 -7.70 -4.53
CA LEU A 242 -1.72 -6.62 -3.99
C LEU A 242 -1.42 -6.80 -2.50
N ALA A 243 -2.42 -7.20 -1.70
CA ALA A 243 -2.22 -7.49 -0.28
C ALA A 243 -1.20 -8.62 -0.07
N ARG A 244 -1.28 -9.69 -0.86
CA ARG A 244 -0.30 -10.80 -0.79
C ARG A 244 1.12 -10.32 -1.09
N VAL A 245 1.32 -9.49 -2.10
CA VAL A 245 2.64 -8.91 -2.41
C VAL A 245 3.18 -8.08 -1.25
N LEU A 246 2.33 -7.24 -0.64
CA LEU A 246 2.73 -6.42 0.51
C LEU A 246 3.09 -7.28 1.72
N ASP A 247 2.29 -8.31 2.02
CA ASP A 247 2.55 -9.23 3.12
C ASP A 247 3.86 -10.01 2.90
N ALA A 248 4.10 -10.49 1.67
CA ALA A 248 5.33 -11.20 1.32
C ALA A 248 6.56 -10.28 1.36
N ALA A 249 6.45 -9.05 0.86
CA ALA A 249 7.52 -8.06 0.94
C ALA A 249 7.87 -7.72 2.40
N SER A 250 6.84 -7.56 3.25
CA SER A 250 7.04 -7.36 4.69
C SER A 250 7.70 -8.57 5.36
N ALA A 251 7.34 -9.79 4.96
CA ALA A 251 7.98 -11.01 5.46
C ALA A 251 9.46 -11.09 5.08
N ILE A 252 9.81 -10.78 3.82
CA ILE A 252 11.21 -10.70 3.37
C ILE A 252 11.98 -9.61 4.15
N ALA A 253 11.40 -8.43 4.34
CA ALA A 253 12.01 -7.35 5.11
C ALA A 253 12.29 -7.74 6.57
N SER A 254 11.48 -8.63 7.15
CA SER A 254 11.69 -9.21 8.49
C SER A 254 12.70 -10.37 8.54
N GLY A 255 13.35 -10.71 7.42
CA GLY A 255 14.35 -11.78 7.32
C GLY A 255 13.81 -13.16 6.90
N LYS A 256 12.51 -13.30 6.62
CA LYS A 256 11.91 -14.57 6.16
C LYS A 256 12.08 -14.75 4.64
N LEU A 257 13.31 -15.00 4.22
CA LEU A 257 13.73 -15.05 2.80
C LEU A 257 13.19 -16.26 2.01
N ASP A 258 12.65 -17.27 2.69
CA ASP A 258 12.03 -18.44 2.05
C ASP A 258 10.56 -18.19 1.63
N THR A 259 10.02 -16.98 1.88
CA THR A 259 8.68 -16.58 1.47
C THR A 259 8.57 -16.56 -0.06
N ARG A 260 7.48 -17.13 -0.60
CA ARG A 260 7.19 -17.17 -2.04
C ARG A 260 5.75 -16.81 -2.32
N LEU A 261 5.51 -16.05 -3.38
CA LEU A 261 4.19 -15.58 -3.77
C LEU A 261 3.40 -16.61 -4.59
N HIS A 262 4.07 -17.52 -5.31
CA HIS A 262 3.47 -18.60 -6.10
C HIS A 262 2.12 -18.19 -6.74
N ALA A 263 2.16 -17.35 -7.78
CA ALA A 263 0.95 -16.90 -8.45
C ALA A 263 0.68 -17.72 -9.72
N PRO A 264 -0.46 -18.43 -9.82
CA PRO A 264 -0.89 -19.09 -11.06
C PRO A 264 -1.56 -18.11 -12.05
N ALA A 265 -1.43 -16.80 -11.84
CA ALA A 265 -2.10 -15.81 -12.68
C ALA A 265 -1.29 -15.56 -13.97
N CYS A 266 -1.95 -15.49 -15.12
CA CYS A 266 -1.33 -15.21 -16.42
C CYS A 266 -1.40 -13.71 -16.78
N ASP A 267 -1.35 -12.84 -15.79
CA ASP A 267 -1.46 -11.39 -15.90
C ASP A 267 -0.21 -10.69 -15.32
N GLU A 268 -0.24 -9.35 -15.23
CA GLU A 268 0.85 -8.56 -14.68
C GLU A 268 1.15 -8.90 -13.21
N PHE A 269 0.17 -9.40 -12.45
CA PHE A 269 0.40 -9.87 -11.08
C PHE A 269 1.12 -11.20 -11.04
N GLY A 270 0.89 -12.08 -12.02
CA GLY A 270 1.68 -13.27 -12.26
C GLY A 270 3.15 -12.96 -12.50
N LEU A 271 3.42 -12.06 -13.45
CA LEU A 271 4.79 -11.61 -13.75
C LEU A 271 5.46 -10.96 -12.53
N LEU A 272 4.73 -10.10 -11.81
CA LEU A 272 5.24 -9.47 -10.59
C LEU A 272 5.61 -10.51 -9.52
N ALA A 273 4.78 -11.55 -9.35
CA ALA A 273 5.06 -12.64 -8.41
C ALA A 273 6.30 -13.45 -8.79
N GLU A 274 6.50 -13.74 -10.09
CA GLU A 274 7.69 -14.44 -10.59
C GLU A 274 8.97 -13.63 -10.36
N GLN A 275 8.92 -12.32 -10.65
CA GLN A 275 10.06 -11.42 -10.40
C GLN A 275 10.35 -11.29 -8.91
N PHE A 276 9.31 -11.21 -8.08
CA PHE A 276 9.46 -11.22 -6.63
C PHE A 276 10.10 -12.51 -6.13
N ASP A 277 9.65 -13.68 -6.59
CA ASP A 277 10.18 -14.98 -6.17
C ASP A 277 11.65 -15.15 -6.59
N THR A 278 12.02 -14.63 -7.77
CA THR A 278 13.42 -14.56 -8.24
C THR A 278 14.28 -13.68 -7.33
N MET A 279 13.80 -12.48 -6.99
CA MET A 279 14.49 -11.58 -6.06
C MET A 279 14.64 -12.23 -4.67
N ALA A 280 13.59 -12.87 -4.16
CA ALA A 280 13.61 -13.59 -2.89
C ALA A 280 14.65 -14.72 -2.90
N GLY A 281 14.75 -15.46 -4.00
CA GLY A 281 15.80 -16.46 -4.24
C GLY A 281 17.20 -15.86 -4.15
N HIS A 282 17.47 -14.79 -4.90
CA HIS A 282 18.79 -14.12 -4.87
C HIS A 282 19.15 -13.58 -3.48
N LEU A 283 18.19 -13.05 -2.73
CA LEU A 283 18.42 -12.61 -1.35
C LEU A 283 18.78 -13.80 -0.44
N ARG A 284 18.07 -14.92 -0.57
CA ARG A 284 18.37 -16.14 0.20
C ARG A 284 19.76 -16.69 -0.14
N ASP A 285 20.13 -16.69 -1.41
CA ASP A 285 21.44 -17.16 -1.86
C ASP A 285 22.57 -16.26 -1.34
N ARG A 286 22.37 -14.93 -1.36
CA ARG A 286 23.32 -13.98 -0.74
C ARG A 286 23.47 -14.21 0.76
N GLU A 287 22.37 -14.47 1.46
CA GLU A 287 22.43 -14.77 2.90
C GLU A 287 23.16 -16.09 3.16
N ARG A 288 22.90 -17.14 2.37
CA ARG A 288 23.64 -18.41 2.47
C ARG A 288 25.12 -18.25 2.16
N LEU A 289 25.47 -17.44 1.17
CA LEU A 289 26.87 -17.09 0.88
C LEU A 289 27.48 -16.40 2.10
N ARG A 290 26.79 -15.42 2.69
CA ARG A 290 27.25 -14.72 3.90
C ARG A 290 27.47 -15.69 5.07
N GLU A 291 26.50 -16.55 5.35
CA GLU A 291 26.57 -17.59 6.39
C GLU A 291 27.76 -18.55 6.14
N THR A 292 27.93 -18.99 4.90
CA THR A 292 28.98 -19.96 4.52
C THR A 292 30.37 -19.31 4.56
N PHE A 293 30.54 -18.12 3.97
CA PHE A 293 31.82 -17.39 4.00
C PHE A 293 32.19 -16.93 5.42
N GLY A 294 31.19 -16.67 6.27
CA GLY A 294 31.41 -16.39 7.70
C GLY A 294 32.07 -17.54 8.46
N LEU A 295 32.04 -18.78 7.96
CA LEU A 295 32.77 -19.91 8.56
C LEU A 295 34.27 -19.90 8.23
N TYR A 296 34.71 -19.12 7.24
CA TYR A 296 36.09 -19.07 6.77
C TYR A 296 36.82 -17.79 7.14
N VAL A 297 36.14 -16.82 7.75
CA VAL A 297 36.66 -15.50 8.08
C VAL A 297 36.25 -15.17 9.51
N SER A 298 37.20 -14.72 10.35
CA SER A 298 36.90 -14.33 11.73
C SER A 298 35.89 -13.18 11.79
N ARG A 299 35.09 -13.13 12.86
CA ARG A 299 34.07 -12.09 13.04
C ARG A 299 34.68 -10.69 13.05
N GLU A 300 35.86 -10.55 13.65
CA GLU A 300 36.62 -9.31 13.76
C GLU A 300 37.06 -8.83 12.37
N LEU A 301 37.55 -9.74 11.53
CA LEU A 301 37.95 -9.43 10.15
C LEU A 301 36.75 -9.11 9.27
N ALA A 302 35.66 -9.87 9.36
CA ALA A 302 34.43 -9.57 8.64
C ALA A 302 33.86 -8.19 9.04
N SER A 303 33.89 -7.86 10.34
CA SER A 303 33.42 -6.57 10.86
C SER A 303 34.27 -5.41 10.34
N ALA A 304 35.59 -5.56 10.33
CA ALA A 304 36.51 -4.55 9.78
C ALA A 304 36.27 -4.32 8.28
N LEU A 305 36.12 -5.39 7.49
CA LEU A 305 35.85 -5.30 6.05
C LEU A 305 34.51 -4.62 5.74
N LEU A 306 33.49 -4.83 6.57
CA LEU A 306 32.17 -4.20 6.41
C LEU A 306 32.18 -2.72 6.77
N GLN A 307 32.99 -2.27 7.75
CA GLN A 307 33.08 -0.87 8.15
C GLN A 307 33.71 0.00 7.05
N ASP A 308 34.72 -0.50 6.35
CA ASP A 308 35.44 0.26 5.33
C ASP A 308 34.63 0.47 4.03
N GLY A 309 33.61 -0.35 3.78
CA GLY A 309 32.72 -0.26 2.61
C GLY A 309 33.42 -0.39 1.25
N LYS A 310 34.71 -0.72 1.24
CA LYS A 310 35.56 -0.84 0.05
C LYS A 310 35.97 -2.30 -0.14
N PRO A 311 36.17 -2.75 -1.40
CA PRO A 311 36.72 -4.07 -1.64
C PRO A 311 38.11 -4.18 -0.99
N PRO A 312 38.44 -5.32 -0.36
CA PRO A 312 39.76 -5.54 0.21
C PRO A 312 40.84 -5.36 -0.86
N ALA A 313 41.81 -4.50 -0.58
CA ALA A 313 42.95 -4.23 -1.46
C ALA A 313 44.22 -4.87 -0.89
N LEU A 314 45.18 -5.18 -1.78
CA LEU A 314 46.48 -5.68 -1.38
C LEU A 314 47.24 -4.57 -0.65
N GLY A 315 48.01 -4.97 0.35
CA GLY A 315 48.78 -4.05 1.19
C GLY A 315 48.49 -4.28 2.66
N GLY A 316 49.16 -3.51 3.50
CA GLY A 316 49.00 -3.59 4.94
C GLY A 316 49.43 -2.32 5.62
N VAL A 317 49.06 -2.20 6.89
CA VAL A 317 49.38 -1.07 7.75
C VAL A 317 50.37 -1.55 8.79
N GLU A 318 51.45 -0.78 8.97
CA GLU A 318 52.38 -1.00 10.08
C GLU A 318 51.70 -0.57 11.39
N CYS A 319 51.69 -1.47 12.37
CA CYS A 319 51.06 -1.27 13.65
C CYS A 319 51.79 -2.05 14.74
N VAL A 320 51.48 -1.75 16.00
CA VAL A 320 51.96 -2.51 17.15
C VAL A 320 50.81 -3.38 17.65
N ALA A 321 51.07 -4.68 17.76
CA ALA A 321 50.07 -5.65 18.18
C ALA A 321 50.70 -6.79 18.96
N THR A 322 49.84 -7.59 19.61
CA THR A 322 50.27 -8.79 20.33
C THR A 322 49.89 -10.03 19.54
N VAL A 323 50.83 -10.92 19.32
CA VAL A 323 50.62 -12.19 18.61
C VAL A 323 50.72 -13.34 19.61
N ILE A 324 49.80 -14.29 19.52
CA ILE A 324 49.85 -15.58 20.19
C ILE A 324 50.08 -16.66 19.13
N PHE A 325 51.11 -17.46 19.34
CA PHE A 325 51.23 -18.80 18.75
C PHE A 325 50.85 -19.81 19.80
N CYS A 326 50.02 -20.78 19.44
CA CYS A 326 49.63 -21.88 20.30
C CYS A 326 49.82 -23.18 19.53
N ASP A 327 50.40 -24.22 20.12
CA ASP A 327 50.57 -25.53 19.49
C ASP A 327 50.34 -26.67 20.50
N LEU A 328 49.83 -27.82 20.04
CA LEU A 328 49.59 -28.95 20.94
C LEU A 328 50.89 -29.73 21.20
N SER A 329 51.17 -29.97 22.47
CA SER A 329 52.29 -30.80 22.88
C SER A 329 52.05 -32.27 22.51
N ASN A 330 53.07 -32.89 21.91
CA ASN A 330 53.06 -34.30 21.52
C ASN A 330 51.97 -34.67 20.50
N TYR A 331 51.42 -33.71 19.75
CA TYR A 331 50.35 -33.97 18.77
C TYR A 331 50.70 -35.08 17.79
N THR A 332 51.93 -35.10 17.24
CA THR A 332 52.36 -36.18 16.32
C THR A 332 52.13 -37.56 16.93
N ARG A 333 52.55 -37.77 18.19
CA ARG A 333 52.38 -39.05 18.89
C ARG A 333 50.91 -39.35 19.18
N ILE A 334 50.10 -38.33 19.49
CA ILE A 334 48.64 -38.49 19.67
C ILE A 334 48.01 -38.92 18.34
N SER A 335 48.35 -38.25 17.23
CA SER A 335 47.75 -38.50 15.92
C SER A 335 48.05 -39.90 15.37
N GLU A 336 49.21 -40.47 15.70
CA GLU A 336 49.58 -41.84 15.32
C GLU A 336 48.80 -42.92 16.09
N ALA A 337 48.29 -42.59 17.28
CA ALA A 337 47.55 -43.51 18.15
C ALA A 337 46.04 -43.55 17.86
N PHE A 338 45.54 -42.67 16.99
CA PHE A 338 44.12 -42.47 16.70
C PHE A 338 43.83 -42.72 15.22
N SER A 339 42.59 -43.07 14.89
CA SER A 339 42.18 -43.08 13.48
C SER A 339 42.05 -41.64 12.96
N PRO A 340 42.20 -41.40 11.64
CA PRO A 340 42.10 -40.04 11.08
C PRO A 340 40.80 -39.32 11.42
N LYS A 341 39.68 -40.05 11.47
CA LYS A 341 38.37 -39.48 11.84
C LYS A 341 38.36 -39.00 13.29
N GLU A 342 38.90 -39.78 14.21
CA GLU A 342 38.93 -39.45 15.63
C GLU A 342 39.91 -38.31 15.93
N VAL A 343 41.04 -38.24 15.21
CA VAL A 343 41.94 -37.08 15.28
C VAL A 343 41.21 -35.80 14.87
N ILE A 344 40.45 -35.84 13.76
CA ILE A 344 39.68 -34.68 13.30
C ILE A 344 38.61 -34.27 14.32
N GLU A 345 37.89 -35.22 14.91
CA GLU A 345 36.88 -34.92 15.94
C GLU A 345 37.50 -34.27 17.18
N LEU A 346 38.63 -34.80 17.67
CA LEU A 346 39.38 -34.26 18.81
C LEU A 346 39.91 -32.84 18.52
N ILE A 347 40.54 -32.66 17.36
CA ILE A 347 41.10 -31.36 16.95
C ILE A 347 40.00 -30.34 16.75
N ASN A 348 38.88 -30.68 16.12
CA ASN A 348 37.77 -29.74 15.93
C ASN A 348 37.17 -29.32 17.28
N GLU A 349 37.02 -30.24 18.25
CA GLU A 349 36.55 -29.91 19.60
C GLU A 349 37.52 -28.96 20.33
N TYR A 350 38.82 -29.24 20.25
CA TYR A 350 39.87 -28.38 20.80
C TYR A 350 39.88 -26.98 20.15
N LEU A 351 39.99 -26.92 18.82
CA LEU A 351 40.06 -25.67 18.07
C LEU A 351 38.80 -24.82 18.26
N ALA A 352 37.61 -25.42 18.32
CA ALA A 352 36.37 -24.71 18.60
C ALA A 352 36.37 -24.06 19.99
N ALA A 353 36.83 -24.79 21.02
CA ALA A 353 36.92 -24.27 22.38
C ALA A 353 37.94 -23.13 22.48
N MET A 354 39.11 -23.27 21.87
CA MET A 354 40.14 -22.24 21.86
C MET A 354 39.72 -21.00 21.07
N SER A 355 39.11 -21.17 19.90
CA SER A 355 38.64 -20.06 19.05
C SER A 355 37.59 -19.21 19.77
N THR A 356 36.65 -19.87 20.47
CA THR A 356 35.63 -19.16 21.28
C THR A 356 36.27 -18.26 22.35
N ILE A 357 37.34 -18.72 22.99
CA ILE A 357 38.06 -17.93 24.00
C ILE A 357 38.78 -16.76 23.34
N ILE A 358 39.50 -17.00 22.24
CA ILE A 358 40.20 -15.95 21.49
C ILE A 358 39.23 -14.82 21.10
N GLU A 359 38.09 -15.16 20.53
CA GLU A 359 37.05 -14.18 20.17
C GLU A 359 36.50 -13.44 21.41
N SER A 360 36.27 -14.13 22.53
CA SER A 360 35.77 -13.50 23.77
C SER A 360 36.74 -12.46 24.36
N HIS A 361 38.04 -12.58 24.06
CA HIS A 361 39.10 -11.64 24.43
C HIS A 361 39.45 -10.66 23.31
N ARG A 362 38.57 -10.50 22.30
CA ARG A 362 38.77 -9.59 21.15
C ARG A 362 40.02 -9.92 20.32
N GLY A 363 40.47 -11.17 20.37
CA GLY A 363 41.54 -11.66 19.49
C GLY A 363 40.99 -11.96 18.11
N CYS A 364 41.75 -11.60 17.09
CA CYS A 364 41.50 -12.01 15.71
C CYS A 364 42.24 -13.33 15.45
N LEU A 365 41.48 -14.41 15.25
CA LEU A 365 42.02 -15.67 14.73
C LEU A 365 42.51 -15.43 13.29
N LEU A 366 43.78 -15.73 13.02
CA LEU A 366 44.42 -15.51 11.71
C LEU A 366 44.50 -16.79 10.89
N ASP A 367 44.91 -17.89 11.53
CA ASP A 367 45.09 -19.17 10.86
C ASP A 367 45.11 -20.34 11.83
N PHE A 368 44.77 -21.51 11.29
CA PHE A 368 45.08 -22.79 11.91
C PHE A 368 46.27 -23.42 11.16
N THR A 369 47.30 -23.83 11.88
CA THR A 369 48.49 -24.50 11.33
C THR A 369 48.54 -25.94 11.82
N GLY A 370 47.68 -26.80 11.26
CA GLY A 370 47.50 -28.16 11.76
C GLY A 370 46.75 -28.15 13.09
N ASP A 371 47.44 -28.52 14.17
CA ASP A 371 46.99 -28.44 15.57
C ASP A 371 47.28 -27.07 16.23
N GLY A 372 48.08 -26.24 15.55
CA GLY A 372 48.43 -24.90 16.02
C GLY A 372 47.41 -23.82 15.69
N ILE A 373 47.40 -22.78 16.50
CA ILE A 373 46.56 -21.58 16.36
C ILE A 373 47.45 -20.34 16.31
N ILE A 374 47.19 -19.48 15.34
CA ILE A 374 47.80 -18.15 15.25
C ILE A 374 46.70 -17.12 15.46
N ALA A 375 46.84 -16.29 16.49
CA ALA A 375 45.92 -15.21 16.80
C ALA A 375 46.67 -13.91 17.03
N ALA A 376 46.02 -12.78 16.73
CA ALA A 376 46.57 -11.47 17.00
C ALA A 376 45.55 -10.57 17.70
N PHE A 377 46.05 -9.68 18.54
CA PHE A 377 45.28 -8.75 19.36
C PHE A 377 45.72 -7.32 19.05
N GLY A 378 44.77 -6.38 19.05
CA GLY A 378 45.00 -4.99 18.62
C GLY A 378 44.76 -4.75 17.12
N LEU A 379 44.29 -5.77 16.40
CA LEU A 379 43.96 -5.71 14.98
C LEU A 379 42.98 -6.83 14.60
N PRO A 380 42.21 -6.70 13.50
CA PRO A 380 42.12 -5.53 12.60
C PRO A 380 41.47 -4.31 13.27
N LEU A 381 40.74 -4.52 14.35
CA LEU A 381 40.19 -3.46 15.18
C LEU A 381 41.22 -3.04 16.25
N PRO A 382 41.50 -1.73 16.41
CA PRO A 382 42.43 -1.26 17.44
C PRO A 382 41.95 -1.60 18.84
N ASP A 383 42.86 -2.09 19.68
CA ASP A 383 42.61 -2.37 21.10
C ASP A 383 43.82 -1.91 21.90
N ALA A 384 43.62 -0.97 22.83
CA ALA A 384 44.71 -0.43 23.66
C ALA A 384 45.21 -1.45 24.69
N ASP A 385 44.36 -2.39 25.10
CA ASP A 385 44.66 -3.41 26.10
C ASP A 385 45.08 -4.75 25.47
N HIS A 386 45.50 -4.73 24.19
CA HIS A 386 45.78 -5.92 23.40
C HIS A 386 46.77 -6.90 24.04
N ALA A 387 47.79 -6.41 24.76
CA ALA A 387 48.73 -7.26 25.51
C ALA A 387 48.08 -7.93 26.73
N HIS A 388 47.26 -7.19 27.48
CA HIS A 388 46.51 -7.72 28.61
C HIS A 388 45.50 -8.79 28.18
N ASN A 389 44.72 -8.50 27.14
CA ASN A 389 43.73 -9.42 26.58
C ASN A 389 44.38 -10.69 26.05
N ALA A 390 45.54 -10.59 25.40
CA ALA A 390 46.30 -11.76 24.95
C ALA A 390 46.74 -12.67 26.11
N VAL A 391 47.27 -12.11 27.21
CA VAL A 391 47.69 -12.91 28.37
C VAL A 391 46.48 -13.54 29.07
N GLN A 392 45.39 -12.80 29.25
CA GLN A 392 44.15 -13.34 29.81
C GLN A 392 43.56 -14.45 28.94
N CYS A 393 43.56 -14.27 27.62
CA CYS A 393 43.17 -15.30 26.66
C CYS A 393 43.99 -16.57 26.84
N ALA A 394 45.33 -16.48 26.88
CA ALA A 394 46.20 -17.65 27.04
C ALA A 394 45.95 -18.39 28.37
N ILE A 395 45.77 -17.65 29.47
CA ILE A 395 45.43 -18.24 30.77
C ILE A 395 44.09 -18.99 30.71
N GLN A 396 43.07 -18.39 30.09
CA GLN A 396 41.76 -19.02 29.94
C GLN A 396 41.77 -20.21 28.98
N MET A 397 42.54 -20.15 27.90
CA MET A 397 42.77 -21.27 26.98
C MET A 397 43.36 -22.48 27.74
N ARG A 398 44.39 -22.25 28.57
CA ARG A 398 44.97 -23.29 29.44
C ARG A 398 43.93 -23.86 30.41
N GLN A 399 43.15 -23.01 31.06
CA GLN A 399 42.10 -23.44 31.99
C GLN A 399 41.03 -24.29 31.29
N ARG A 400 40.56 -23.86 30.11
CA ARG A 400 39.57 -24.61 29.32
C ARG A 400 40.14 -25.93 28.82
N LEU A 401 41.40 -25.97 28.40
CA LEU A 401 42.05 -27.22 28.00
C LEU A 401 42.14 -28.21 29.18
N ASN A 402 42.41 -27.73 30.39
CA ASN A 402 42.35 -28.58 31.58
C ASN A 402 40.95 -29.15 31.84
N GLN A 403 39.90 -28.35 31.63
CA GLN A 403 38.51 -28.83 31.71
C GLN A 403 38.20 -29.86 30.62
N LEU A 404 38.61 -29.61 29.38
CA LEU A 404 38.45 -30.54 28.26
C LEU A 404 39.14 -31.87 28.53
N ASN A 405 40.35 -31.86 29.11
CA ASN A 405 41.02 -33.08 29.54
C ASN A 405 40.17 -33.90 30.54
N GLY A 406 39.54 -33.25 31.53
CA GLY A 406 38.63 -33.92 32.45
C GLY A 406 37.36 -34.44 31.77
N GLU A 407 36.80 -33.69 30.81
CA GLU A 407 35.64 -34.12 30.00
C GLU A 407 35.98 -35.31 29.10
N TRP A 408 37.18 -35.34 28.52
CA TRP A 408 37.67 -36.46 27.71
C TRP A 408 38.00 -37.69 28.55
N GLU A 409 38.55 -37.50 29.75
CA GLU A 409 38.80 -38.58 30.71
C GLU A 409 37.49 -39.23 31.16
N ALA A 410 36.48 -38.43 31.51
CA ALA A 410 35.15 -38.93 31.87
C ALA A 410 34.46 -39.70 30.73
N ARG A 411 34.73 -39.35 29.47
CA ARG A 411 34.24 -40.07 28.28
C ARG A 411 35.10 -41.30 27.92
N GLY A 412 36.19 -41.55 28.64
CA GLY A 412 37.12 -42.64 28.38
C GLY A 412 38.06 -42.41 27.18
N LEU A 413 38.00 -41.24 26.53
CA LEU A 413 38.85 -40.91 25.38
C LEU A 413 40.33 -40.82 25.80
N ALA A 414 40.58 -40.38 27.05
CA ALA A 414 41.93 -40.21 27.57
C ALA A 414 42.76 -41.49 27.61
N THR A 415 42.11 -42.65 27.75
CA THR A 415 42.77 -43.96 27.76
C THR A 415 43.65 -44.21 26.53
N ARG A 416 43.31 -43.59 25.40
CA ARG A 416 44.02 -43.76 24.12
C ARG A 416 45.37 -43.05 24.09
N TRP A 417 45.44 -41.78 24.50
CA TRP A 417 46.74 -41.09 24.58
C TRP A 417 47.56 -41.53 25.80
N GLN A 418 46.88 -41.94 26.88
CA GLN A 418 47.53 -42.59 28.03
C GLN A 418 48.23 -43.89 27.64
N ALA A 419 47.68 -44.67 26.69
CA ALA A 419 48.31 -45.87 26.18
C ALA A 419 49.65 -45.60 25.45
N VAL A 420 49.87 -44.39 24.93
CA VAL A 420 51.14 -43.97 24.31
C VAL A 420 51.99 -43.09 25.24
N GLY A 421 51.72 -43.13 26.55
CA GLY A 421 52.52 -42.49 27.59
C GLY A 421 52.30 -40.98 27.71
N ILE A 422 51.14 -40.48 27.30
CA ILE A 422 50.75 -39.08 27.47
C ILE A 422 49.71 -39.01 28.58
N GLU A 423 49.99 -38.29 29.66
CA GLU A 423 49.06 -38.21 30.80
C GLU A 423 47.83 -37.34 30.47
N ARG A 424 48.07 -36.18 29.86
CA ARG A 424 47.07 -35.19 29.46
C ARG A 424 47.50 -34.45 28.20
N ILE A 425 46.54 -33.88 27.48
CA ILE A 425 46.81 -32.99 26.35
C ILE A 425 47.21 -31.62 26.88
N GLU A 426 48.36 -31.11 26.44
CA GLU A 426 48.85 -29.79 26.81
C GLU A 426 49.02 -28.94 25.55
N ALA A 427 48.83 -27.63 25.69
CA ALA A 427 49.14 -26.66 24.66
C ALA A 427 50.27 -25.75 25.14
N ARG A 428 51.20 -25.44 24.25
CA ARG A 428 52.26 -24.46 24.47
C ARG A 428 51.89 -23.18 23.77
N MET A 429 52.11 -22.06 24.43
CA MET A 429 51.75 -20.74 23.94
C MET A 429 52.94 -19.80 24.04
N GLY A 430 53.18 -19.06 22.96
CA GLY A 430 54.19 -18.01 22.88
C GLY A 430 53.53 -16.68 22.59
N ILE A 431 53.79 -15.67 23.43
CA ILE A 431 53.15 -14.36 23.36
C ILE A 431 54.22 -13.27 23.19
N HIS A 432 54.07 -12.44 22.16
CA HIS A 432 54.96 -11.31 21.95
C HIS A 432 54.22 -10.08 21.43
N THR A 433 54.63 -8.91 21.91
CA THR A 433 54.13 -7.61 21.47
C THR A 433 55.24 -6.86 20.76
N GLY A 434 54.95 -6.35 19.55
CA GLY A 434 55.91 -5.59 18.78
C GLY A 434 55.34 -5.02 17.49
N PRO A 435 56.15 -4.27 16.72
CA PRO A 435 55.75 -3.75 15.42
C PRO A 435 55.59 -4.88 14.40
N LEU A 436 54.52 -4.83 13.61
CA LEU A 436 54.24 -5.76 12.51
C LEU A 436 53.41 -5.06 11.42
N VAL A 437 53.36 -5.65 10.24
CA VAL A 437 52.48 -5.23 9.15
C VAL A 437 51.27 -6.15 9.13
N ALA A 438 50.07 -5.59 9.25
CA ALA A 438 48.82 -6.33 9.15
C ALA A 438 48.06 -5.91 7.89
N GLY A 439 47.61 -6.88 7.10
CA GLY A 439 46.91 -6.58 5.87
C GLY A 439 46.64 -7.78 4.97
N ASN A 440 46.15 -7.51 3.77
CA ASN A 440 45.84 -8.54 2.79
C ASN A 440 47.05 -8.81 1.90
N ILE A 441 47.49 -10.06 1.88
CA ILE A 441 48.63 -10.53 1.09
C ILE A 441 48.16 -11.63 0.14
N GLY A 442 48.70 -11.63 -1.08
CA GLY A 442 48.36 -12.59 -2.12
C GLY A 442 48.33 -11.97 -3.51
N SER A 443 47.44 -12.46 -4.36
CA SER A 443 47.19 -11.95 -5.70
C SER A 443 45.79 -11.32 -5.81
N ALA A 444 45.49 -10.66 -6.92
CA ALA A 444 44.17 -10.09 -7.18
C ALA A 444 43.02 -11.12 -7.17
N SER A 445 43.32 -12.41 -7.41
CA SER A 445 42.33 -13.49 -7.41
C SER A 445 42.27 -14.26 -6.09
N ARG A 446 43.27 -14.12 -5.21
CA ARG A 446 43.33 -14.83 -3.93
C ARG A 446 44.14 -14.04 -2.90
N MET A 447 43.44 -13.53 -1.90
CA MET A 447 44.02 -12.72 -0.82
C MET A 447 43.77 -13.40 0.52
N LYS A 448 44.72 -13.27 1.43
CA LYS A 448 44.59 -13.70 2.82
C LYS A 448 44.97 -12.54 3.73
N TYR A 449 44.14 -12.25 4.72
CA TYR A 449 44.53 -11.33 5.78
C TYR A 449 45.55 -12.01 6.68
N CYS A 450 46.71 -11.39 6.85
CA CYS A 450 47.76 -11.92 7.69
C CYS A 450 48.58 -10.80 8.33
N VAL A 451 49.38 -11.21 9.31
CA VAL A 451 50.37 -10.38 9.95
C VAL A 451 51.76 -10.83 9.52
N MET A 452 52.64 -9.90 9.21
CA MET A 452 54.03 -10.15 8.84
C MET A 452 54.96 -9.27 9.66
N GLY A 453 56.11 -9.83 10.03
CA GLY A 453 57.14 -9.10 10.75
C GLY A 453 57.87 -9.99 11.75
N ASP A 454 58.95 -9.46 12.29
CA ASP A 454 59.77 -10.14 13.29
C ASP A 454 58.97 -10.51 14.55
N THR A 455 57.97 -9.70 14.89
CA THR A 455 57.06 -9.94 16.02
C THR A 455 56.38 -11.31 15.95
N VAL A 456 55.96 -11.73 14.75
CA VAL A 456 55.30 -13.02 14.50
C VAL A 456 56.27 -14.18 14.76
N ASN A 457 57.50 -14.05 14.26
CA ASN A 457 58.54 -15.06 14.41
C ASN A 457 58.99 -15.21 15.88
N ILE A 458 59.03 -14.11 16.64
CA ILE A 458 59.38 -14.15 18.07
C ILE A 458 58.30 -14.88 18.86
N ALA A 459 57.01 -14.60 18.60
CA ALA A 459 55.91 -15.30 19.25
C ALA A 459 55.97 -16.82 18.95
N ALA A 460 56.19 -17.22 17.70
CA ALA A 460 56.34 -18.63 17.32
C ALA A 460 57.51 -19.31 18.04
N ARG A 461 58.66 -18.65 18.16
CA ARG A 461 59.82 -19.23 18.86
C ARG A 461 59.62 -19.28 20.37
N LEU A 462 58.96 -18.30 20.97
CA LEU A 462 58.58 -18.37 22.38
C LEU A 462 57.64 -19.56 22.65
N GLU A 463 56.76 -19.90 21.72
CA GLU A 463 55.96 -21.12 21.80
C GLU A 463 56.88 -22.34 21.86
N GLU A 464 57.78 -22.50 20.88
CA GLU A 464 58.68 -23.65 20.80
C GLU A 464 59.55 -23.82 22.06
N MET A 465 60.07 -22.69 22.59
CA MET A 465 60.94 -22.63 23.77
C MET A 465 60.25 -23.10 25.07
N ASN A 466 58.92 -23.22 25.10
CA ASN A 466 58.22 -23.82 26.25
C ASN A 466 58.74 -25.23 26.57
N LYS A 467 59.25 -25.96 25.56
CA LYS A 467 59.90 -27.27 25.72
C LYS A 467 61.12 -27.20 26.64
N GLU A 468 61.93 -26.16 26.49
CA GLU A 468 63.19 -25.99 27.23
C GLU A 468 62.92 -25.57 28.68
N PHE A 469 61.91 -24.74 28.90
CA PHE A 469 61.55 -24.21 30.21
C PHE A 469 60.51 -25.03 30.97
N ASN A 470 60.02 -26.12 30.36
CA ASN A 470 58.93 -26.94 30.89
C ASN A 470 57.71 -26.11 31.32
N SER A 471 57.35 -25.13 30.49
CA SER A 471 56.22 -24.22 30.69
C SER A 471 55.14 -24.47 29.64
N THR A 472 53.96 -23.85 29.84
CA THR A 472 52.84 -23.90 28.86
C THR A 472 52.55 -22.54 28.25
N ILE A 473 52.95 -21.44 28.90
CA ILE A 473 52.79 -20.09 28.42
C ILE A 473 54.12 -19.37 28.63
N LEU A 474 54.72 -18.88 27.54
CA LEU A 474 55.88 -18.00 27.56
C LEU A 474 55.52 -16.66 26.92
N LEU A 475 55.99 -15.59 27.54
CA LEU A 475 55.79 -14.24 27.06
C LEU A 475 57.08 -13.43 27.12
N SER A 476 57.22 -12.51 26.17
CA SER A 476 58.35 -11.59 26.12
C SER A 476 58.29 -10.49 27.19
N ASP A 477 59.42 -9.85 27.48
CA ASP A 477 59.52 -8.60 28.23
C ASP A 477 58.57 -7.51 27.72
N GLN A 478 58.39 -7.42 26.40
CA GLN A 478 57.50 -6.44 25.78
C GLN A 478 56.02 -6.63 26.14
N VAL A 479 55.60 -7.87 26.40
CA VAL A 479 54.26 -8.18 26.89
C VAL A 479 54.19 -7.83 28.37
N ARG A 480 55.17 -8.27 29.17
CA ARG A 480 55.21 -8.04 30.62
C ARG A 480 55.05 -6.56 30.99
N ILE A 481 55.74 -5.65 30.29
CA ILE A 481 55.67 -4.20 30.60
C ILE A 481 54.33 -3.55 30.23
N ARG A 482 53.49 -4.21 29.43
CA ARG A 482 52.18 -3.71 28.96
C ARG A 482 50.99 -4.34 29.69
N VAL A 483 51.26 -5.14 30.74
CA VAL A 483 50.24 -5.82 31.55
C VAL A 483 50.28 -5.26 32.98
N PRO A 484 49.14 -5.19 33.70
CA PRO A 484 49.11 -4.70 35.08
C PRO A 484 50.07 -5.44 36.01
N SER A 485 50.72 -4.70 36.91
CA SER A 485 51.77 -5.23 37.80
C SER A 485 51.28 -6.40 38.67
N GLN A 486 50.01 -6.38 39.11
CA GLN A 486 49.41 -7.46 39.91
C GLN A 486 49.44 -8.81 39.19
N MET A 487 49.36 -8.82 37.85
CA MET A 487 49.46 -10.06 37.07
C MET A 487 50.89 -10.57 37.01
N THR A 488 51.86 -9.65 36.93
CA THR A 488 53.28 -9.98 36.75
C THR A 488 53.96 -10.52 38.00
N GLU A 489 53.39 -10.33 39.19
CA GLU A 489 53.94 -10.81 40.47
C GLU A 489 54.07 -12.34 40.53
N GLY A 490 53.24 -13.08 39.77
CA GLY A 490 53.28 -14.54 39.69
C GLY A 490 54.14 -15.10 38.56
N PHE A 491 54.78 -14.26 37.75
CA PHE A 491 55.50 -14.73 36.57
C PHE A 491 56.88 -15.28 36.94
N ALA A 492 57.23 -16.46 36.43
CA ALA A 492 58.58 -16.98 36.54
C ALA A 492 59.48 -16.29 35.51
N ASP A 493 60.66 -15.85 35.93
CA ASP A 493 61.62 -15.14 35.09
C ASP A 493 62.76 -16.10 34.68
N TYR A 494 62.93 -16.30 33.38
CA TYR A 494 64.01 -17.13 32.82
C TYR A 494 65.17 -16.30 32.28
N GLY A 495 65.13 -14.98 32.48
CA GLY A 495 66.14 -14.04 32.01
C GLY A 495 66.10 -13.83 30.51
N VAL A 496 67.27 -13.48 29.97
CA VAL A 496 67.44 -13.08 28.58
C VAL A 496 67.82 -14.31 27.75
N VAL A 497 66.97 -14.66 26.78
CA VAL A 497 67.14 -15.85 25.95
C VAL A 497 67.54 -15.49 24.52
N SER A 498 68.49 -16.25 23.97
CA SER A 498 68.92 -16.09 22.58
C SER A 498 67.96 -16.82 21.66
N ILE A 499 67.33 -16.06 20.77
CA ILE A 499 66.42 -16.59 19.75
C ILE A 499 67.24 -16.93 18.50
N CYS A 500 67.19 -18.19 18.06
CA CYS A 500 67.96 -18.65 16.90
C CYS A 500 67.65 -17.81 15.65
N GLY A 501 68.67 -17.26 15.00
CA GLY A 501 68.51 -16.36 13.84
C GLY A 501 68.29 -14.88 14.17
N ARG A 502 68.44 -14.46 15.44
CA ARG A 502 68.39 -13.04 15.85
C ARG A 502 69.63 -12.66 16.66
N VAL A 503 70.09 -11.40 16.50
CA VAL A 503 71.23 -10.86 17.25
C VAL A 503 70.81 -10.32 18.63
N GLN A 504 69.59 -9.79 18.75
CA GLN A 504 69.04 -9.28 20.00
C GLN A 504 68.28 -10.36 20.75
N ALA A 505 68.74 -10.66 21.96
CA ALA A 505 68.08 -11.55 22.89
C ALA A 505 66.82 -10.87 23.49
N VAL A 506 65.86 -11.70 23.92
CA VAL A 506 64.54 -11.27 24.40
C VAL A 506 64.37 -11.76 25.83
N GLY A 507 63.75 -10.97 26.72
CA GLY A 507 63.43 -11.45 28.07
C GLY A 507 62.28 -12.45 28.02
N ALA A 508 62.40 -13.60 28.68
CA ALA A 508 61.38 -14.64 28.69
C ALA A 508 60.79 -14.85 30.08
N TYR A 509 59.45 -14.84 30.16
CA TYR A 509 58.70 -15.05 31.39
C TYR A 509 57.61 -16.11 31.17
N SER A 510 57.30 -16.93 32.17
CA SER A 510 56.12 -17.82 32.13
C SER A 510 55.06 -17.47 33.17
N VAL A 511 53.85 -17.96 32.89
CA VAL A 511 52.63 -17.82 33.70
C VAL A 511 52.03 -19.18 33.96
#